data_AF-A0A968GWS4-F1
#
_entry.id   AF-A0A968GWS4-F1
#
_cell.length_a   1.000
_cell.length_b   1.000
_cell.length_c   1.000
_cell.angle_alpha   90.00
_cell.angle_beta   90.00
_cell.angle_gamma   90.00
#
_symmetry.space_group_name_H-M   'P 1'
#
loop_
_entity.id
_entity.type
_entity.pdbx_description
1 polymer ?
#
loop_
_entity_poly.entity_id
_entity_poly.type
_entity_poly.pdbx_seq_one_letter_code
_entity_poly.pdbx_strand_id
1 'polypeptide(L)'
;MSRARTLLRVSLISLLVAGCTGAATSPGPSASAPAARGATDFEPTQTNEAGQVTVEVSWDGPAAGAVFDVKLDTHSVDLDGLDLSDAELTNDRGDSLAAVPWEAPKGGHHREGRLAFQGDASTFFADAQWIELTFSGVGGVPERVLRWEVPA
;
A
#
# COMPACT_ATOMS: atom_id res chain seq x y z
N MET A 1 29.65 49.63 -8.85
CA MET A 1 28.74 50.46 -8.03
C MET A 1 27.57 49.55 -7.67
N SER A 2 27.24 49.10 -6.46
CA SER A 2 27.30 49.61 -5.08
C SER A 2 27.55 48.41 -4.14
N ARG A 3 28.67 48.36 -3.40
CA ARG A 3 28.87 48.59 -1.95
C ARG A 3 28.18 47.60 -0.98
N ALA A 4 29.04 46.84 -0.31
CA ALA A 4 28.81 45.95 0.83
C ALA A 4 28.43 46.65 2.14
N ARG A 5 27.93 45.88 3.13
CA ARG A 5 28.35 45.85 4.56
C ARG A 5 27.48 44.83 5.34
N THR A 6 28.04 43.70 5.76
CA THR A 6 28.64 43.43 7.10
C THR A 6 27.59 43.14 8.17
N LEU A 7 27.63 41.95 8.79
CA LEU A 7 27.97 41.78 10.21
C LEU A 7 28.02 40.30 10.62
N LEU A 8 29.25 39.91 10.96
CA LEU A 8 29.68 38.80 11.78
C LEU A 8 28.95 38.79 13.14
N ARG A 9 28.48 37.62 13.59
CA ARG A 9 28.31 37.31 15.01
C ARG A 9 28.99 35.99 15.34
N VAL A 10 30.13 36.12 16.00
CA VAL A 10 30.79 35.12 16.83
C VAL A 10 30.03 35.03 18.15
N SER A 11 29.78 33.83 18.66
CA SER A 11 29.64 33.49 20.10
C SER A 11 29.73 31.97 20.24
N LEU A 12 30.90 31.44 20.60
CA LEU A 12 31.37 31.11 21.96
C LEU A 12 30.91 29.73 22.45
N ILE A 13 31.92 28.87 22.55
CA ILE A 13 31.95 27.52 23.11
C ILE A 13 31.81 27.61 24.63
N SER A 14 30.99 26.73 25.22
CA SER A 14 31.05 26.37 26.64
C SER A 14 31.18 24.86 26.76
N LEU A 15 32.38 24.44 27.20
CA LEU A 15 32.76 23.09 27.57
C LEU A 15 32.53 22.91 29.07
N LEU A 16 31.79 21.88 29.49
CA LEU A 16 31.80 21.36 30.85
C LEU A 16 31.79 19.83 30.82
N VAL A 17 32.84 19.25 31.40
CA VAL A 17 33.05 17.82 31.64
C VAL A 17 32.64 17.52 33.09
N ALA A 18 31.87 16.45 33.32
CA ALA A 18 31.87 15.70 34.58
C ALA A 18 31.34 14.29 34.32
N GLY A 19 32.18 13.28 34.53
CA GLY A 19 31.85 11.87 34.41
C GLY A 19 31.26 11.30 35.70
N CYS A 20 30.48 10.23 35.56
CA CYS A 20 30.22 9.25 36.62
C CYS A 20 30.33 7.85 36.00
N THR A 21 31.19 7.05 36.61
CA THR A 21 31.46 5.65 36.33
C THR A 21 30.27 4.78 36.78
N GLY A 22 29.71 3.97 35.89
CA GLY A 22 28.71 2.94 36.19
C GLY A 22 29.14 1.63 35.55
N ALA A 23 29.25 0.59 36.36
CA ALA A 23 29.83 -0.71 36.02
C ALA A 23 29.14 -1.42 34.84
N ALA A 24 29.96 -2.13 34.06
CA ALA A 24 29.58 -3.03 33.00
C ALA A 24 28.65 -4.15 33.51
N THR A 25 27.50 -4.32 32.87
CA THR A 25 26.78 -5.59 32.81
C THR A 25 26.57 -5.90 31.33
N SER A 26 27.37 -6.83 30.81
CA SER A 26 27.18 -7.37 29.48
C SER A 26 25.85 -8.13 29.43
N PRO A 27 24.87 -7.74 28.59
CA PRO A 27 23.81 -8.68 28.24
C PRO A 27 24.43 -9.76 27.38
N GLY A 28 24.37 -11.01 27.85
CA GLY A 28 24.74 -12.17 27.03
C GLY A 28 23.89 -12.21 25.75
N PRO A 29 24.31 -12.94 24.70
CA PRO A 29 23.48 -13.14 23.53
C PRO A 29 22.23 -13.93 23.97
N SER A 30 21.12 -13.24 24.19
CA SER A 30 19.81 -13.86 24.10
C SER A 30 19.69 -14.37 22.68
N ALA A 31 19.86 -15.68 22.51
CA ALA A 31 19.45 -16.36 21.31
C ALA A 31 17.95 -16.12 21.16
N SER A 32 17.59 -15.16 20.31
CA SER A 32 16.23 -15.03 19.81
C SER A 32 15.89 -16.36 19.14
N ALA A 33 15.08 -17.16 19.82
CA ALA A 33 14.44 -18.30 19.19
C ALA A 33 13.77 -17.80 17.90
N PRO A 34 13.82 -18.55 16.79
CA PRO A 34 13.02 -18.19 15.63
C PRO A 34 11.57 -18.15 16.11
N ALA A 35 10.95 -16.98 16.01
CA ALA A 35 9.50 -16.88 16.10
C ALA A 35 8.95 -17.93 15.14
N ALA A 36 8.19 -18.88 15.67
CA ALA A 36 7.38 -19.76 14.85
C ALA A 36 6.66 -18.85 13.85
N ARG A 37 6.81 -19.13 12.54
CA ARG A 37 6.03 -18.45 11.51
C ARG A 37 4.58 -18.69 11.88
N GLY A 38 3.96 -17.68 12.49
CA GLY A 38 2.53 -17.67 12.74
C GLY A 38 1.85 -17.84 11.40
N ALA A 39 0.69 -18.51 11.41
CA ALA A 39 -0.23 -18.41 10.29
C ALA A 39 -0.34 -16.92 9.93
N THR A 40 -0.04 -16.57 8.69
CA THR A 40 -0.25 -15.22 8.18
C THR A 40 -1.75 -14.96 8.28
N ASP A 41 -2.15 -14.10 9.22
CA ASP A 41 -3.53 -13.64 9.29
C ASP A 41 -3.84 -12.98 7.93
N PHE A 42 -4.87 -13.49 7.25
CA PHE A 42 -5.33 -12.92 6.00
C PHE A 42 -5.84 -11.51 6.28
N GLU A 43 -5.18 -10.50 5.71
CA GLU A 43 -5.66 -9.11 5.74
C GLU A 43 -6.55 -8.87 4.51
N PRO A 44 -7.88 -8.84 4.67
CA PRO A 44 -8.79 -8.79 3.53
C PRO A 44 -8.77 -7.43 2.83
N THR A 45 -8.46 -6.36 3.56
CA THR A 45 -8.53 -4.99 3.08
C THR A 45 -7.15 -4.40 2.93
N GLN A 46 -6.85 -3.85 1.76
CA GLN A 46 -5.63 -3.11 1.48
C GLN A 46 -5.95 -1.65 1.17
N THR A 47 -5.13 -0.73 1.69
CA THR A 47 -5.32 0.71 1.50
C THR A 47 -4.09 1.36 0.87
N ASN A 48 -4.32 2.17 -0.16
CA ASN A 48 -3.30 2.95 -0.86
C ASN A 48 -3.68 4.44 -0.87
N GLU A 49 -3.03 5.23 -0.01
CA GLU A 49 -3.17 6.68 0.06
C GLU A 49 -2.09 7.35 -0.79
N ALA A 50 -2.47 7.90 -1.95
CA ALA A 50 -1.52 8.57 -2.84
C ALA A 50 -2.20 9.59 -3.76
N GLY A 51 -1.46 10.61 -4.18
CA GLY A 51 -2.00 11.67 -5.03
C GLY A 51 -3.26 12.31 -4.43
N GLN A 52 -4.32 12.36 -5.21
CA GLN A 52 -5.59 13.01 -4.84
C GLN A 52 -6.65 12.05 -4.29
N VAL A 53 -6.41 10.74 -4.31
CA VAL A 53 -7.41 9.70 -4.02
C VAL A 53 -6.83 8.66 -3.05
N THR A 54 -7.60 8.34 -2.01
CA THR A 54 -7.40 7.13 -1.21
C THR A 54 -8.15 5.98 -1.85
N VAL A 55 -7.44 4.88 -2.09
CA VAL A 55 -8.00 3.64 -2.63
C VAL A 55 -8.02 2.61 -1.52
N GLU A 56 -9.18 2.07 -1.20
CA GLU A 56 -9.37 0.94 -0.29
C GLU A 56 -9.97 -0.21 -1.09
N VAL A 57 -9.39 -1.40 -0.98
CA VAL A 57 -9.86 -2.59 -1.69
C VAL A 57 -10.00 -3.73 -0.71
N SER A 58 -11.17 -4.36 -0.69
CA SER A 58 -11.42 -5.57 0.09
C SER A 58 -11.57 -6.79 -0.82
N TRP A 59 -11.03 -7.91 -0.37
CA TRP A 59 -11.14 -9.21 -1.02
C TRP A 59 -11.41 -10.30 0.01
N ASP A 60 -12.43 -11.12 -0.22
CA ASP A 60 -12.83 -12.23 0.65
C ASP A 60 -12.00 -13.51 0.41
N GLY A 61 -10.97 -13.42 -0.41
CA GLY A 61 -10.06 -14.52 -0.73
C GLY A 61 -10.51 -15.39 -1.91
N PRO A 62 -9.78 -16.48 -2.21
CA PRO A 62 -9.95 -17.27 -3.44
C PRO A 62 -11.35 -17.84 -3.65
N ALA A 63 -12.05 -18.20 -2.55
CA ALA A 63 -13.39 -18.78 -2.62
C ALA A 63 -14.46 -17.80 -3.13
N ALA A 64 -14.24 -16.49 -2.98
CA ALA A 64 -15.10 -15.45 -3.54
C ALA A 64 -14.83 -15.18 -5.03
N GLY A 65 -13.78 -15.79 -5.58
CA GLY A 65 -13.32 -15.56 -6.95
C GLY A 65 -12.54 -14.26 -7.10
N ALA A 66 -12.30 -13.88 -8.35
CA ALA A 66 -11.53 -12.68 -8.71
C ALA A 66 -12.45 -11.46 -8.71
N VAL A 67 -12.99 -11.14 -7.53
CA VAL A 67 -13.90 -10.02 -7.36
C VAL A 67 -13.62 -9.26 -6.09
N PHE A 68 -13.53 -7.94 -6.22
CA PHE A 68 -13.04 -7.04 -5.20
C PHE A 68 -14.05 -5.92 -4.96
N ASP A 69 -14.22 -5.53 -3.70
CA ASP A 69 -14.96 -4.32 -3.35
C ASP A 69 -13.97 -3.17 -3.28
N VAL A 70 -14.14 -2.20 -4.19
CA VAL A 70 -13.24 -1.04 -4.31
C VAL A 70 -13.96 0.20 -3.82
N LYS A 71 -13.31 0.96 -2.93
CA LYS A 71 -13.75 2.26 -2.45
C LYS A 71 -12.71 3.31 -2.77
N LEU A 72 -13.17 4.42 -3.36
CA LEU A 72 -12.36 5.57 -3.74
C LEU A 72 -12.88 6.80 -3.00
N ASP A 73 -11.98 7.45 -2.27
CA ASP A 73 -12.29 8.67 -1.52
C ASP A 73 -11.39 9.82 -1.98
N THR A 74 -11.97 11.00 -2.22
CA THR A 74 -11.23 12.24 -2.52
C THR A 74 -11.96 13.47 -1.99
N HIS A 75 -11.25 14.59 -1.91
CA HIS A 75 -11.82 15.91 -1.60
C HIS A 75 -11.48 16.96 -2.67
N SER A 76 -10.99 16.52 -3.85
CA SER A 76 -10.38 17.45 -4.83
C SER A 76 -10.84 17.25 -6.27
N VAL A 77 -11.31 16.05 -6.64
CA VAL A 77 -11.71 15.71 -8.02
C VAL A 77 -13.06 15.02 -8.06
N ASP A 78 -13.76 15.13 -9.18
CA ASP A 78 -14.98 14.35 -9.45
C ASP A 78 -14.60 12.96 -10.00
N LEU A 79 -15.15 11.90 -9.42
CA LEU A 79 -14.86 10.51 -9.76
C LEU A 79 -15.91 9.88 -10.69
N ASP A 80 -16.99 10.58 -11.05
CA ASP A 80 -18.10 10.00 -11.83
C ASP A 80 -17.69 9.50 -13.22
N GLY A 81 -16.60 10.04 -13.79
CA GLY A 81 -16.07 9.62 -15.08
C GLY A 81 -14.99 8.53 -15.02
N LEU A 82 -14.58 8.12 -13.81
CA LEU A 82 -13.54 7.11 -13.64
C LEU A 82 -14.12 5.70 -13.81
N ASP A 83 -13.43 4.87 -14.61
CA ASP A 83 -13.68 3.43 -14.75
C ASP A 83 -12.38 2.70 -14.40
N LEU A 84 -12.49 1.51 -13.78
CA LEU A 84 -11.35 0.69 -13.36
C LEU A 84 -11.14 -0.53 -14.26
N SER A 85 -11.75 -0.57 -15.44
CA SER A 85 -11.63 -1.67 -16.43
C SER A 85 -10.22 -1.89 -16.99
N ASP A 86 -9.33 -0.90 -16.85
CA ASP A 86 -7.90 -1.06 -17.19
C ASP A 86 -7.07 -1.69 -16.05
N ALA A 87 -7.71 -2.12 -14.95
CA ALA A 87 -7.03 -2.79 -13.86
C ALA A 87 -6.59 -4.22 -14.26
N GLU A 88 -5.45 -4.63 -13.70
CA GLU A 88 -4.88 -5.96 -13.91
C GLU A 88 -4.72 -6.69 -12.58
N LEU A 89 -5.08 -7.97 -12.56
CA LEU A 89 -4.80 -8.86 -11.44
C LEU A 89 -3.70 -9.84 -11.85
N THR A 90 -2.59 -9.86 -11.12
CA THR A 90 -1.45 -10.75 -11.38
C THR A 90 -1.18 -11.66 -10.19
N ASN A 91 -0.61 -12.84 -10.41
CA ASN A 91 -0.17 -13.74 -9.34
C ASN A 91 1.35 -13.94 -9.35
N ASP A 92 1.84 -14.70 -8.37
CA ASP A 92 3.26 -15.00 -8.17
C ASP A 92 3.93 -15.83 -9.27
N ARG A 93 3.13 -16.41 -10.16
CA ARG A 93 3.58 -17.18 -11.31
C ARG A 93 3.62 -16.35 -12.60
N GLY A 94 3.12 -15.12 -12.55
CA GLY A 94 3.00 -14.22 -13.71
C GLY A 94 1.77 -14.48 -14.58
N ASP A 95 0.79 -15.27 -14.09
CA ASP A 95 -0.52 -15.31 -14.73
C ASP A 95 -1.22 -13.96 -14.50
N SER A 96 -2.08 -13.54 -15.44
CA SER A 96 -2.89 -12.33 -15.26
C SER A 96 -4.33 -12.45 -15.74
N LEU A 97 -5.21 -11.69 -15.09
CA LEU A 97 -6.61 -11.51 -15.46
C LEU A 97 -6.89 -10.02 -15.73
N ALA A 98 -7.71 -9.75 -16.73
CA ALA A 98 -8.17 -8.40 -17.05
C ALA A 98 -9.48 -8.08 -16.31
N ALA A 99 -9.61 -6.85 -15.84
CA ALA A 99 -10.86 -6.37 -15.26
C ALA A 99 -11.97 -6.28 -16.32
N VAL A 100 -13.21 -6.36 -15.85
CA VAL A 100 -14.40 -5.96 -16.62
C VAL A 100 -14.82 -4.54 -16.20
N PRO A 101 -15.74 -3.87 -16.92
CA PRO A 101 -16.25 -2.55 -16.52
C PRO A 101 -16.67 -2.50 -15.07
N TRP A 102 -16.22 -1.47 -14.36
CA TRP A 102 -16.41 -1.36 -12.91
C TRP A 102 -17.88 -1.12 -12.54
N GLU A 103 -18.44 -2.00 -11.72
CA GLU A 103 -19.82 -1.91 -11.24
C GLU A 103 -19.93 -0.98 -10.04
N ALA A 104 -19.85 0.33 -10.31
CA ALA A 104 -19.98 1.37 -9.28
C ALA A 104 -20.98 2.46 -9.71
N PRO A 105 -22.01 2.78 -8.89
CA PRO A 105 -22.85 3.93 -9.14
C PRO A 105 -22.03 5.24 -9.15
N LYS A 106 -22.65 6.28 -9.69
CA LYS A 106 -22.14 7.65 -9.52
C LYS A 106 -22.14 8.02 -8.04
N GLY A 107 -21.16 8.82 -7.65
CA GLY A 107 -20.95 9.19 -6.24
C GLY A 107 -20.15 10.49 -6.05
N GLY A 108 -19.72 11.14 -7.13
CA GLY A 108 -18.98 12.40 -7.07
C GLY A 108 -17.60 12.20 -6.44
N HIS A 109 -17.41 12.69 -5.21
CA HIS A 109 -16.12 12.65 -4.50
C HIS A 109 -15.88 11.35 -3.70
N HIS A 110 -16.89 10.48 -3.62
CA HIS A 110 -16.79 9.16 -3.01
C HIS A 110 -17.45 8.15 -3.94
N ARG A 111 -16.75 7.11 -4.37
CA ARG A 111 -17.33 6.05 -5.20
C ARG A 111 -16.91 4.69 -4.68
N GLU A 112 -17.86 3.76 -4.67
CA GLU A 112 -17.65 2.39 -4.26
C GLU A 112 -18.36 1.44 -5.20
N GLY A 113 -17.82 0.24 -5.36
CA GLY A 113 -18.43 -0.78 -6.20
C GLY A 113 -17.55 -1.98 -6.45
N ARG A 114 -18.15 -2.97 -7.15
CA ARG A 114 -17.56 -4.28 -7.37
C ARG A 114 -16.70 -4.26 -8.63
N LEU A 115 -15.42 -4.62 -8.49
CA LEU A 115 -14.50 -4.82 -9.61
C LEU A 115 -14.28 -6.32 -9.81
N ALA A 116 -14.75 -6.84 -10.94
CA ALA A 116 -14.61 -8.25 -11.30
C ALA A 116 -13.57 -8.43 -12.41
N PHE A 117 -13.01 -9.63 -12.47
CA PHE A 117 -12.03 -10.02 -13.48
C PHE A 117 -12.57 -11.20 -14.30
N GLN A 118 -12.31 -11.18 -15.60
CA GLN A 118 -12.69 -12.26 -16.51
C GLN A 118 -11.59 -13.32 -16.61
N GLY A 119 -12.00 -14.59 -16.78
CA GLY A 119 -11.08 -15.73 -16.95
C GLY A 119 -11.35 -16.85 -15.95
N ASP A 120 -10.43 -17.80 -15.87
CA ASP A 120 -10.52 -18.93 -14.95
C ASP A 120 -9.89 -18.56 -13.60
N ALA A 121 -10.70 -17.99 -12.71
CA ALA A 121 -10.28 -17.62 -11.36
C ALA A 121 -9.80 -18.84 -10.54
N SER A 122 -10.40 -20.03 -10.75
CA SER A 122 -10.02 -21.23 -10.00
C SER A 122 -8.59 -21.64 -10.32
N THR A 123 -8.24 -21.69 -11.60
CA THR A 123 -6.86 -21.96 -12.04
C THR A 123 -5.91 -20.83 -11.65
N PHE A 124 -6.35 -19.57 -11.73
CA PHE A 124 -5.54 -18.41 -11.38
C PHE A 124 -5.09 -18.43 -9.91
N PHE A 125 -5.99 -18.74 -8.97
CA PHE A 125 -5.68 -18.79 -7.54
C PHE A 125 -5.10 -20.12 -7.07
N ALA A 126 -5.24 -21.21 -7.84
CA ALA A 126 -4.66 -22.50 -7.46
C ALA A 126 -3.16 -22.36 -7.21
N ASP A 127 -2.70 -22.79 -6.03
CA ASP A 127 -1.31 -22.73 -5.58
C ASP A 127 -0.64 -21.33 -5.58
N ALA A 128 -1.43 -20.26 -5.79
CA ALA A 128 -0.89 -18.90 -5.75
C ALA A 128 -0.42 -18.57 -4.33
N GLN A 129 0.78 -18.02 -4.18
CA GLN A 129 1.27 -17.56 -2.88
C GLN A 129 0.80 -16.12 -2.60
N TRP A 130 0.66 -15.32 -3.65
CA TRP A 130 0.21 -13.95 -3.56
C TRP A 130 -0.44 -13.49 -4.86
N ILE A 131 -1.21 -12.43 -4.75
CA ILE A 131 -1.78 -11.70 -5.89
C ILE A 131 -1.54 -10.20 -5.74
N GLU A 132 -1.48 -9.51 -6.87
CA GLU A 132 -1.35 -8.06 -6.97
C GLU A 132 -2.44 -7.50 -7.88
N LEU A 133 -3.20 -6.55 -7.34
CA LEU A 133 -4.15 -5.73 -8.08
C LEU A 133 -3.49 -4.40 -8.43
N THR A 134 -3.42 -4.12 -9.73
CA THR A 134 -2.79 -2.93 -10.27
C THR A 134 -3.82 -1.98 -10.87
N PHE A 135 -3.83 -0.73 -10.40
CA PHE A 135 -4.62 0.36 -10.98
C PHE A 135 -3.73 1.35 -11.72
N SER A 136 -4.12 1.71 -12.94
CA SER A 136 -3.44 2.71 -13.76
C SER A 136 -4.11 4.09 -13.63
N GLY A 137 -3.32 5.14 -13.41
CA GLY A 137 -3.78 6.53 -13.54
C GLY A 137 -4.76 7.05 -12.47
N VAL A 138 -5.02 6.30 -11.39
CA VAL A 138 -6.01 6.71 -10.37
C VAL A 138 -5.46 7.83 -9.49
N GLY A 139 -6.17 8.97 -9.46
CA GLY A 139 -5.84 10.12 -8.61
C GLY A 139 -4.54 10.85 -8.97
N GLY A 140 -4.11 10.76 -10.23
CA GLY A 140 -2.85 11.35 -10.72
C GLY A 140 -1.60 10.53 -10.40
N VAL A 141 -1.77 9.30 -9.93
CA VAL A 141 -0.69 8.34 -9.70
C VAL A 141 -0.60 7.43 -10.93
N PRO A 142 0.58 7.26 -11.55
CA PRO A 142 0.71 6.42 -12.74
C PRO A 142 0.26 4.97 -12.51
N GLU A 143 0.65 4.40 -11.37
CA GLU A 143 0.39 3.01 -11.02
C GLU A 143 0.22 2.87 -9.50
N ARG A 144 -0.77 2.08 -9.08
CA ARG A 144 -0.99 1.67 -7.69
C ARG A 144 -1.07 0.16 -7.64
N VAL A 145 -0.31 -0.45 -6.73
CA VAL A 145 -0.30 -1.91 -6.53
C VAL A 145 -0.78 -2.21 -5.12
N LEU A 146 -1.79 -3.07 -5.01
CA LEU A 146 -2.29 -3.61 -3.75
C LEU A 146 -2.08 -5.12 -3.76
N ARG A 147 -1.59 -5.67 -2.66
CA ARG A 147 -1.12 -7.05 -2.60
C ARG A 147 -1.80 -7.82 -1.49
N TRP A 148 -2.15 -9.06 -1.78
CA TRP A 148 -2.62 -10.02 -0.78
C TRP A 148 -1.72 -11.26 -0.81
N GLU A 149 -1.35 -11.73 0.38
CA GLU A 149 -0.84 -13.08 0.54
C GLU A 149 -2.05 -14.03 0.53
N VAL A 150 -1.99 -15.05 -0.32
CA VAL A 150 -3.10 -16.00 -0.48
C VAL A 150 -2.96 -17.07 0.61
N PRO A 151 -4.00 -17.25 1.46
CA PRO A 151 -3.96 -18.30 2.48
C PRO A 151 -3.83 -19.69 1.85
N ALA A 152 -2.97 -20.52 2.45
CA ALA A 152 -2.77 -21.91 2.04
C ALA A 152 -3.96 -22.82 2.32
#